data_AF-A0A1X1TTQ8-F1
#
_entry.id   AF-A0A1X1TTQ8-F1
#
_cell.length_a   1.000
_cell.length_b   1.000
_cell.length_c   1.000
_cell.angle_alpha   90.00
_cell.angle_beta   90.00
_cell.angle_gamma   90.00
#
_symmetry.space_group_name_H-M   'P 1'
#
loop_
_entity.id
_entity.type
_entity.pdbx_description
1 polymer ?
#
loop_
_entity_poly.entity_id
_entity_poly.type
_entity_poly.pdbx_seq_one_letter_code
_entity_poly.pdbx_strand_id
1 'polypeptide(L)' 'MSTDKVNRGILLTIMALVTIAYVALYEHASANFRLYVPLCMAALVGLLIHDAVSSHKPRRH' A
#
# COMPACT_ATOMS: atom_id res chain seq x y z
N MET A 1 -5.36 -12.94 19.03
CA MET A 1 -5.61 -12.52 17.63
C MET A 1 -4.38 -11.75 17.17
N SER A 2 -3.63 -12.23 16.17
CA SER A 2 -2.29 -11.69 15.85
C SER A 2 -2.37 -10.28 15.31
N THR A 3 -1.61 -9.36 15.90
CA THR A 3 -1.51 -7.94 15.54
C THR A 3 -1.15 -7.74 14.06
N ASP A 4 -0.42 -8.69 13.46
CA ASP A 4 -0.04 -8.68 12.04
C ASP A 4 -1.24 -8.72 11.09
N LYS A 5 -2.29 -9.48 11.44
CA LYS A 5 -3.51 -9.54 10.63
C LYS A 5 -4.27 -8.21 10.67
N VAL A 6 -4.27 -7.55 11.84
CA VAL A 6 -4.88 -6.23 12.02
C VAL A 6 -4.10 -5.18 11.24
N ASN A 7 -2.77 -5.17 11.35
CA ASN A 7 -1.92 -4.20 10.66
C ASN A 7 -2.04 -4.32 9.12
N ARG A 8 -2.06 -5.55 8.60
CA ARG A 8 -2.27 -5.82 7.17
C ARG A 8 -3.67 -5.40 6.71
N GLY A 9 -4.70 -5.59 7.54
CA GLY A 9 -6.06 -5.13 7.27
C GLY A 9 -6.17 -3.60 7.20
N ILE A 10 -5.53 -2.89 8.13
CA ILE A 10 -5.47 -1.42 8.14
C ILE A 10 -4.76 -0.92 6.88
N LEU A 11 -3.62 -1.51 6.53
CA LEU A 11 -2.85 -1.12 5.35
C LEU A 11 -3.63 -1.31 4.04
N LEU A 12 -4.36 -2.41 3.90
CA LEU A 12 -5.24 -2.65 2.76
C LEU A 12 -6.39 -1.63 2.68
N THR A 13 -6.98 -1.29 3.83
CA THR A 13 -8.05 -0.29 3.92
C THR A 13 -7.54 1.09 3.49
N ILE A 14 -6.36 1.49 3.96
CA ILE A 14 -5.72 2.75 3.57
C ILE A 14 -5.41 2.76 2.06
N MET A 15 -4.86 1.67 1.51
CA MET A 15 -4.63 1.55 0.06
C MET A 15 -5.94 1.72 -0.74
N ALA A 16 -7.03 1.11 -0.29
CA ALA A 16 -8.33 1.23 -0.96
C ALA A 16 -8.83 2.68 -0.95
N LEU A 17 -8.78 3.36 0.21
CA LEU A 17 -9.18 4.76 0.34
C LEU A 17 -8.33 5.69 -0.52
N VAL A 18 -7.01 5.50 -0.54
CA VAL A 18 -6.09 6.28 -1.39
C VAL A 18 -6.40 6.05 -2.88
N THR A 19 -6.70 4.82 -3.28
CA THR A 19 -7.07 4.51 -4.66
C THR A 19 -8.36 5.22 -5.07
N ILE A 20 -9.39 5.15 -4.22
CA ILE A 20 -10.68 5.81 -4.48
C ILE A 20 -10.52 7.33 -4.57
N ALA A 21 -9.79 7.92 -3.61
CA ALA A 21 -9.50 9.35 -3.62
C ALA A 21 -8.73 9.76 -4.88
N TYR A 22 -7.74 8.97 -5.30
CA TYR A 22 -6.98 9.22 -6.52
C TYR A 22 -7.86 9.21 -7.77
N VAL A 23 -8.74 8.21 -7.91
CA VAL A 23 -9.67 8.12 -9.05
C VAL A 23 -10.62 9.31 -9.05
N ALA A 24 -11.17 9.69 -7.90
CA ALA A 24 -12.06 10.84 -7.78
C ALA A 24 -11.36 12.17 -8.12
N LEU A 25 -10.07 12.29 -7.79
CA LEU A 25 -9.26 13.47 -8.08
C LEU A 25 -8.60 13.43 -9.46
N TYR A 26 -8.68 12.31 -10.20
CA TYR A 26 -7.86 12.08 -11.40
C TYR A 26 -8.11 13.11 -12.52
N GLU A 27 -9.35 13.57 -12.67
CA GLU A 27 -9.76 14.60 -13.65
C GLU A 27 -9.29 16.01 -13.23
N HIS A 28 -9.12 16.26 -11.94
CA HIS A 28 -8.67 17.54 -11.38
C HIS A 28 -7.19 17.57 -10.99
N ALA A 29 -6.51 16.43 -11.13
CA ALA A 29 -5.15 16.22 -10.70
C ALA A 29 -4.15 16.78 -11.72
N SER A 30 -3.18 17.56 -11.22
CA SER A 30 -1.99 17.96 -11.97
C SER A 30 -1.26 16.74 -12.55
N ALA A 31 -0.60 16.89 -13.69
CA ALA A 31 0.23 15.84 -14.32
C ALA A 31 1.24 15.23 -13.35
N ASN A 32 1.80 16.03 -12.44
CA ASN A 32 2.69 15.56 -11.38
C ASN A 32 1.96 14.61 -10.41
N PHE A 33 0.74 14.95 -10.01
CA PHE A 33 -0.06 14.13 -9.10
C PHE A 33 -0.45 12.78 -9.74
N ARG A 34 -0.75 12.78 -11.04
CA ARG A 34 -0.98 11.56 -11.83
C ARG A 34 0.24 10.64 -11.94
N LEU A 35 1.46 11.17 -11.78
CA LEU A 35 2.70 10.39 -11.80
C LEU A 35 3.13 9.94 -10.40
N TYR A 36 3.12 10.84 -9.42
CA TYR A 36 3.59 10.54 -8.06
C TYR A 36 2.70 9.54 -7.33
N VAL A 37 1.38 9.61 -7.50
CA VAL A 37 0.46 8.68 -6.81
C VAL A 37 0.66 7.22 -7.24
N PRO A 38 0.67 6.86 -8.54
CA PRO A 38 0.96 5.48 -8.92
C PRO A 38 2.38 5.05 -8.53
N LEU A 39 3.36 5.96 -8.54
CA LEU A 39 4.72 5.66 -8.07
C LEU A 39 4.74 5.30 -6.57
N CYS A 40 4.05 6.09 -5.74
CA CYS A 40 3.88 5.81 -4.31
C CYS A 40 3.12 4.51 -4.07
N MET A 41 2.06 4.24 -4.85
CA MET A 41 1.32 2.99 -4.76
C MET A 41 2.18 1.78 -5.12
N ALA A 42 3.01 1.88 -6.16
CA ALA A 42 3.94 0.83 -6.54
C ALA A 42 4.97 0.56 -5.43
N ALA A 43 5.50 1.61 -4.79
CA ALA A 43 6.41 1.48 -3.66
C ALA A 43 5.74 0.81 -2.44
N LEU A 44 4.51 1.20 -2.11
CA LEU A 44 3.74 0.59 -1.01
C LEU A 44 3.45 -0.90 -1.27
N VAL A 45 3.09 -1.26 -2.51
CA VAL A 45 2.90 -2.66 -2.89
C VAL A 45 4.21 -3.43 -2.79
N GLY A 46 5.32 -2.86 -3.26
CA GLY A 46 6.65 -3.45 -3.12
C GLY A 46 7.03 -3.70 -1.66
N LEU A 47 6.75 -2.73 -0.78
CA LEU A 47 6.97 -2.87 0.66
C LEU A 47 6.07 -3.95 1.27
N LEU A 48 4.80 -4.02 0.87
CA LEU A 48 3.86 -5.04 1.33
C LEU A 48 4.31 -6.46 0.94
N ILE A 49 4.79 -6.63 -0.29
CA ILE A 49 5.31 -7.91 -0.79
C ILE A 49 6.59 -8.26 -0.04
N HIS A 50 7.50 -7.30 0.12
CA HIS A 50 8.74 -7.52 0.87
C HIS A 50 8.45 -7.93 2.32
N ASP A 51 7.54 -7.24 3.00
CA ASP A 51 7.12 -7.57 4.36
C ASP A 51 6.49 -8.98 4.43
N ALA A 52 5.62 -9.32 3.48
CA ALA A 52 5.01 -10.65 3.40
C ALA A 52 6.04 -11.77 3.17
N VAL A 53 7.03 -11.55 2.30
CA VAL A 53 8.12 -12.49 2.02
C VAL A 53 9.09 -12.61 3.20
N SER A 54 9.44 -11.47 3.82
CA SER A 54 10.38 -11.44 4.95
C SER A 54 9.76 -12.02 6.22
N SER A 55 8.45 -11.85 6.43
CA SER A 55 7.70 -12.48 7.52
C SER A 55 7.56 -14.00 7.34
N HIS A 56 7.65 -14.51 6.10
CA HIS A 56 7.70 -15.94 5.79
C HIS A 56 9.05 -16.60 6.04
N LYS A 57 10.12 -15.82 6.29
CA LYS A 57 11.39 -16.40 6.71
C LYS A 57 11.23 -16.77 8.20
N PRO A 58 11.20 -18.07 8.57
CA PRO A 58 11.19 -18.42 9.98
C PRO A 58 12.45 -17.82 10.57
N ARG A 59 12.30 -16.88 11.52
CA ARG A 59 13.37 -16.50 12.43
C ARG A 59 13.78 -17.79 13.14
N ARG A 60 14.78 -18.49 12.60
CA ARG A 60 15.62 -19.38 13.38
C ARG A 60 16.38 -18.46 14.32
N HIS A 61 15.91 -18.38 15.55
CA HIS A 61 16.67 -17.84 16.66
C HIS A 61 16.65 -18.84 17.80
#